data_AF-A0AA39GFB7-F1
#
_entry.id   AF-A0AA39GFB7-F1
#
_cell.length_a   1.000
_cell.length_b   1.000
_cell.length_c   1.000
_cell.angle_alpha   90.00
_cell.angle_beta   90.00
_cell.angle_gamma   90.00
#
_symmetry.space_group_name_H-M   'P 1'
#
loop_
_entity.id
_entity.type
_entity.pdbx_description
1 polymer ?
#
loop_
_entity_poly.entity_id
_entity_poly.type
_entity_poly.pdbx_seq_one_letter_code
_entity_poly.pdbx_strand_id
1 'polypeptide(L)'
;MSALPTPLSPSSILILLVVAWGFFVALWTSVGEGRWENPNQWRVGFAIQSIPALVLGVGVFFISESPRWLLLTGRDGDAMKAFRNYHYTGSNDDWCNTEFTIMQVNIQQESKTQGMLSWADLFKTQAFKKRLFVGSFVWAAAMLSGISFVQYYQTAIYAALQYDQNQVLLISGLYGSLAPVACFASLFFFDKVGRKKILVSSASLLSLCYMVMTIIAATYPAVPGQPTNAAAQRGLIACVFAVPEVFTTELRAKANAIVQVIHYSVSLVITQCSPIALQAAVWKYYIMFILTNAWSAGVFFFFYPETRGKSLEEVDEIFGDVKTYTSKMPSSQ
;
A
#
# COMPACT_ATOMS: atom_id res chain seq x y z
N MET A 1 -31.64 -9.94 -7.68
CA MET A 1 -31.22 -9.17 -6.49
C MET A 1 -29.74 -8.88 -6.67
N SER A 2 -29.40 -7.60 -6.78
CA SER A 2 -28.10 -7.08 -7.21
C SER A 2 -26.93 -7.63 -6.39
N ALA A 3 -25.96 -8.24 -7.07
CA ALA A 3 -24.61 -8.42 -6.53
C ALA A 3 -24.04 -7.01 -6.29
N LEU A 4 -24.22 -6.52 -5.06
CA LEU A 4 -23.50 -5.35 -4.59
C LEU A 4 -22.01 -5.62 -4.79
N PRO A 5 -21.23 -4.66 -5.30
CA PRO A 5 -19.78 -4.78 -5.30
C PRO A 5 -19.40 -5.04 -3.85
N THR A 6 -18.78 -6.18 -3.58
CA THR A 6 -18.31 -6.48 -2.22
C THR A 6 -17.40 -5.32 -1.82
N PRO A 7 -17.77 -4.54 -0.78
CA PRO A 7 -16.85 -3.54 -0.27
C PRO A 7 -15.55 -4.27 0.10
N LEU A 8 -14.41 -3.58 -0.03
CA LEU A 8 -13.15 -4.06 0.55
C LEU A 8 -13.46 -4.69 1.91
N SER A 9 -13.04 -5.93 2.12
CA SER A 9 -13.37 -6.64 3.36
C SER A 9 -12.97 -5.75 4.54
N PRO A 10 -13.79 -5.65 5.61
CA PRO A 10 -13.49 -4.77 6.75
C PRO A 10 -12.07 -4.95 7.30
N SER A 11 -11.51 -6.15 7.14
CA SER A 11 -10.13 -6.50 7.47
C SER A 11 -9.06 -5.73 6.67
N SER A 12 -9.24 -5.56 5.36
CA SER A 12 -8.28 -4.83 4.51
C SER A 12 -8.20 -3.34 4.87
N ILE A 13 -9.36 -2.76 5.16
CA ILE A 13 -9.48 -1.37 5.60
C ILE A 13 -8.78 -1.16 6.95
N LEU A 14 -8.96 -2.10 7.88
CA LEU A 14 -8.36 -2.04 9.20
C LEU A 14 -6.83 -2.06 9.13
N ILE A 15 -6.26 -2.87 8.23
CA ILE A 15 -4.79 -2.91 8.01
C ILE A 15 -4.27 -1.57 7.52
N LEU A 16 -4.91 -0.97 6.50
CA LEU A 16 -4.50 0.33 5.96
C LEU A 16 -4.58 1.44 7.01
N LEU A 17 -5.63 1.43 7.83
CA LEU A 17 -5.78 2.38 8.93
C LEU A 17 -4.67 2.22 9.97
N VAL A 18 -4.34 1.00 10.39
CA VAL A 18 -3.27 0.75 11.37
C VAL A 18 -1.92 1.27 10.85
N VAL A 19 -1.62 1.05 9.57
CA VAL A 19 -0.40 1.57 8.93
C VAL A 19 -0.40 3.10 8.92
N ALA A 20 -1.49 3.73 8.48
CA ALA A 20 -1.60 5.19 8.42
C ALA A 20 -1.47 5.85 9.81
N TRP A 21 -2.06 5.24 10.84
CA TRP A 21 -1.91 5.68 12.24
C TRP A 21 -0.48 5.47 12.76
N GLY A 22 0.19 4.39 12.38
CA GLY A 22 1.60 4.18 12.70
C GLY A 22 2.49 5.29 12.14
N PHE A 23 2.26 5.69 10.88
CA PHE A 23 2.94 6.81 10.25
C PHE A 23 2.69 8.14 10.97
N PHE A 24 1.44 8.41 11.34
CA PHE A 24 1.06 9.58 12.10
C PHE A 24 1.80 9.65 13.44
N VAL A 25 1.73 8.59 14.24
CA VAL A 25 2.37 8.53 15.56
C VAL A 25 3.89 8.68 15.42
N ALA A 26 4.52 8.03 14.44
CA ALA A 26 5.96 8.11 14.23
C ALA A 26 6.41 9.54 13.93
N LEU A 27 5.78 10.23 12.98
CA LEU A 27 6.19 11.58 12.59
C LEU A 27 5.91 12.62 13.69
N TRP A 28 4.79 12.49 14.41
CA TRP A 28 4.52 13.37 15.57
C TRP A 28 5.43 13.11 16.77
N THR A 29 5.86 11.87 16.97
CA THR A 29 6.88 11.54 17.98
C THR A 29 8.20 12.23 17.64
N SER A 30 8.62 12.22 16.37
CA SER A 30 9.81 12.95 15.92
C SER A 30 9.71 14.46 16.16
N VAL A 31 8.52 15.06 16.04
CA VAL A 31 8.30 16.47 16.41
C VAL A 31 8.49 16.71 17.90
N GLY A 32 8.00 15.79 18.74
CA GLY A 32 8.17 15.84 20.19
C GLY A 32 9.64 15.70 20.61
N GLU A 33 10.36 14.75 20.01
CA GLU A 33 11.79 14.53 20.27
C GLU A 33 12.63 15.75 19.94
N GLY A 34 12.41 16.38 18.79
CA GLY A 34 13.21 17.52 18.34
C GLY A 34 13.02 18.81 19.15
N ARG A 35 12.07 18.86 20.09
CA ARG A 35 11.86 19.98 21.03
C ARG A 35 12.51 19.78 22.39
N TRP A 36 12.86 18.56 22.71
CA TRP A 36 13.62 18.27 23.92
C TRP A 36 15.08 18.67 23.61
N GLU A 37 15.90 18.98 24.62
CA GLU A 37 17.38 19.03 24.52
C GLU A 37 18.02 17.99 25.47
N ASN A 38 18.35 16.80 24.95
CA ASN A 38 18.87 15.63 25.66
C ASN A 38 19.46 14.64 24.64
N PRO A 39 20.72 14.18 24.81
CA PRO A 39 21.37 13.22 23.90
C PRO A 39 20.60 11.90 23.68
N ASN A 40 19.70 11.52 24.60
CA ASN A 40 18.98 10.23 24.56
C ASN A 40 17.56 10.31 23.97
N GLN A 41 17.15 11.43 23.38
CA GLN A 41 15.79 11.61 22.85
C GLN A 41 15.34 10.57 21.85
N TRP A 42 16.22 10.22 20.91
CA TRP A 42 15.93 9.27 19.85
C TRP A 42 15.47 7.90 20.38
N ARG A 43 15.78 7.57 21.64
CA ARG A 43 15.35 6.33 22.29
C ARG A 43 13.85 6.33 22.59
N VAL A 44 13.24 7.50 22.77
CA VAL A 44 11.82 7.65 23.11
C VAL A 44 10.95 7.09 21.98
N GLY A 45 11.29 7.36 20.73
CA GLY A 45 10.58 6.87 19.55
C GLY A 45 10.63 5.35 19.43
N PHE A 46 11.78 4.73 19.77
CA PHE A 46 11.87 3.27 19.85
C PHE A 46 11.08 2.69 21.03
N ALA A 47 11.07 3.38 22.17
CA ALA A 47 10.30 2.97 23.34
C ALA A 47 8.79 3.00 23.05
N ILE A 48 8.30 4.05 22.39
CA ILE A 48 6.88 4.17 21.99
C ILE A 48 6.49 3.05 21.01
N GLN A 49 7.33 2.72 20.03
CA GLN A 49 7.09 1.61 19.11
C GLN A 49 7.04 0.24 19.79
N SER A 50 7.70 0.10 20.96
CA SER A 50 7.66 -1.13 21.74
C SER A 50 6.27 -1.40 22.35
N ILE A 51 5.47 -0.36 22.60
CA ILE A 51 4.12 -0.49 23.18
C ILE A 51 3.19 -1.33 22.28
N PRO A 52 2.93 -0.97 21.00
CA PRO A 52 2.08 -1.79 20.14
C PRO A 52 2.65 -3.18 19.88
N ALA A 53 3.99 -3.34 19.85
CA ALA A 53 4.62 -4.65 19.73
C ALA A 53 4.33 -5.55 20.94
N LEU A 54 4.38 -5.00 22.16
CA LEU A 54 4.01 -5.72 23.38
C LEU A 54 2.52 -6.05 23.43
N VAL A 55 1.66 -5.11 23.05
CA VAL A 55 0.20 -5.34 22.96
C VAL A 55 -0.10 -6.47 21.99
N LEU A 56 0.56 -6.50 20.83
CA LEU A 56 0.42 -7.58 19.85
C LEU A 56 0.98 -8.90 20.40
N GLY A 57 2.17 -8.89 21.00
CA GLY A 57 2.79 -10.08 21.59
C GLY A 57 1.95 -10.72 22.70
N VAL A 58 1.35 -9.91 23.56
CA VAL A 58 0.40 -10.37 24.58
C VAL A 58 -0.92 -10.81 23.94
N GLY A 59 -1.41 -10.06 22.96
CA GLY A 59 -2.66 -10.33 22.25
C GLY A 59 -2.69 -11.67 21.52
N VAL A 60 -1.56 -12.12 20.99
CA VAL A 60 -1.44 -13.43 20.32
C VAL A 60 -1.82 -14.60 21.23
N PHE A 61 -1.60 -14.50 22.55
CA PHE A 61 -2.01 -15.56 23.49
C PHE A 61 -3.53 -15.68 23.68
N PHE A 62 -4.30 -14.65 23.33
CA PHE A 62 -5.76 -14.62 23.46
C PHE A 62 -6.50 -14.92 22.15
N ILE A 63 -5.78 -14.91 21.02
CA ILE A 63 -6.36 -15.14 19.70
C ILE A 63 -6.35 -16.65 19.40
N SER A 64 -7.49 -17.18 18.94
CA SER A 64 -7.56 -18.57 18.50
C SER A 64 -6.81 -18.74 17.18
N GLU A 65 -6.10 -19.84 17.03
CA GLU A 65 -5.35 -20.16 15.81
C GLU A 65 -6.26 -20.15 14.56
N SER A 66 -5.69 -19.83 13.38
CA SER A 66 -6.46 -19.75 12.14
C SER A 66 -7.14 -21.10 11.82
N PRO A 67 -8.48 -21.14 11.65
CA PRO A 67 -9.20 -22.38 11.31
C PRO A 67 -8.66 -23.04 10.04
N ARG A 68 -8.22 -22.23 9.06
CA ARG A 68 -7.63 -22.69 7.81
C ARG A 68 -6.29 -23.39 8.02
N TRP A 69 -5.43 -22.86 8.90
CA TRP A 69 -4.15 -23.49 9.23
C TRP A 69 -4.34 -24.80 10.00
N LEU A 70 -5.31 -24.84 10.93
CA LEU A 70 -5.66 -26.05 11.66
C LEU A 70 -6.17 -27.16 10.73
N LEU A 71 -7.00 -26.83 9.73
CA LEU A 71 -7.42 -27.78 8.69
C LEU A 71 -6.24 -28.28 7.83
N LEU A 72 -5.31 -27.40 7.47
CA LEU A 72 -4.11 -27.78 6.70
C LEU A 72 -3.18 -28.72 7.47
N THR A 73 -3.15 -28.62 8.80
CA THR A 73 -2.36 -29.50 9.68
C THR A 73 -3.11 -30.77 10.09
N GLY A 74 -4.34 -30.99 9.60
CA GLY A 74 -5.17 -32.16 9.89
C GLY A 74 -5.84 -32.13 11.27
N ARG A 75 -5.91 -30.96 11.93
CA ARG A 75 -6.53 -30.76 13.25
C ARG A 75 -7.98 -30.28 13.11
N ASP A 76 -8.82 -31.08 12.46
CA ASP A 76 -10.20 -30.70 12.09
C ASP A 76 -11.06 -30.33 13.31
N GLY A 77 -10.92 -31.06 14.43
CA GLY A 77 -11.70 -30.78 15.65
C GLY A 77 -11.36 -29.44 16.30
N ASP A 78 -10.08 -29.03 16.28
CA ASP A 78 -9.67 -27.73 16.79
C ASP A 78 -10.03 -26.61 15.82
N ALA A 79 -9.96 -26.88 14.51
CA ALA A 79 -10.39 -25.94 13.48
C ALA A 79 -11.87 -25.58 13.63
N MET A 80 -12.73 -26.56 13.92
CA MET A 80 -14.16 -26.31 14.14
C MET A 80 -14.41 -25.46 15.38
N LYS A 81 -13.68 -25.71 16.48
CA LYS A 81 -13.75 -24.88 17.69
C LYS A 81 -13.32 -23.44 17.40
N ALA A 82 -12.19 -23.25 16.73
CA ALA A 82 -11.71 -21.93 16.34
C ALA A 82 -12.71 -21.21 15.41
N PHE A 83 -13.27 -21.92 14.42
CA PHE A 83 -14.27 -21.36 13.51
C PHE A 83 -15.54 -20.92 14.24
N ARG A 84 -16.05 -21.75 15.16
CA ARG A 84 -17.20 -21.40 16.00
C ARG A 84 -16.89 -20.22 16.92
N ASN A 85 -15.71 -20.12 17.51
CA ASN A 85 -15.34 -18.98 18.36
C ASN A 85 -15.46 -17.63 17.61
N TYR A 86 -15.16 -17.60 16.31
CA TYR A 86 -15.21 -16.38 15.51
C TYR A 86 -16.60 -16.07 14.93
N HIS A 87 -17.38 -17.09 14.60
CA HIS A 87 -18.61 -16.91 13.80
C HIS A 87 -19.91 -17.32 14.48
N TYR A 88 -19.85 -17.97 15.64
CA TYR A 88 -21.05 -18.43 16.34
C TYR A 88 -21.73 -17.26 17.05
N THR A 89 -22.98 -16.99 16.69
CA THR A 89 -23.81 -15.90 17.24
C THR A 89 -24.86 -16.43 18.23
N GLY A 90 -24.77 -17.70 18.65
CA GLY A 90 -25.69 -18.32 19.62
C GLY A 90 -26.87 -19.08 18.99
N SER A 91 -27.19 -18.87 17.72
CA SER A 91 -28.33 -19.51 17.05
C SER A 91 -28.05 -19.99 15.62
N ASN A 92 -26.81 -19.90 15.14
CA ASN A 92 -26.44 -20.16 13.74
C ASN A 92 -25.65 -21.46 13.56
N ASP A 93 -25.98 -22.50 14.32
CA ASP A 93 -25.25 -23.79 14.31
C ASP A 93 -25.21 -24.43 12.93
N ASP A 94 -26.35 -24.50 12.24
CA ASP A 94 -26.44 -25.11 10.91
C ASP A 94 -25.63 -24.35 9.87
N TRP A 95 -25.60 -23.02 9.96
CA TRP A 95 -24.79 -22.20 9.08
C TRP A 95 -23.30 -22.40 9.35
N CYS A 96 -22.88 -22.44 10.63
CA CYS A 96 -21.49 -22.68 10.99
C CYS A 96 -20.99 -24.04 10.50
N ASN A 97 -21.80 -25.10 10.65
CA ASN A 97 -21.47 -26.44 10.16
C ASN A 97 -21.36 -26.45 8.62
N THR A 98 -22.28 -25.77 7.93
CA THR A 98 -22.30 -25.70 6.47
C THR A 98 -21.07 -24.98 5.93
N GLU A 99 -20.77 -23.78 6.43
CA GLU A 99 -19.61 -22.98 6.00
C GLU A 99 -18.28 -23.65 6.36
N PHE A 100 -18.20 -24.29 7.52
CA PHE A 100 -17.01 -25.05 7.89
C PHE A 100 -16.78 -26.23 6.93
N THR A 101 -17.84 -26.93 6.53
CA THR A 101 -17.76 -28.02 5.54
C THR A 101 -17.31 -27.49 4.19
N ILE A 102 -17.84 -26.37 3.73
CA ILE A 102 -17.40 -25.70 2.49
C ILE A 102 -15.90 -25.35 2.58
N MET A 103 -15.46 -24.78 3.71
CA MET A 103 -14.06 -24.47 3.95
C MET A 103 -13.16 -25.72 3.89
N GLN A 104 -13.59 -26.83 4.50
CA GLN A 104 -12.84 -28.09 4.49
C GLN A 104 -12.71 -28.65 3.07
N VAL A 105 -13.80 -28.66 2.29
CA VAL A 105 -13.79 -29.12 0.88
C VAL A 105 -12.85 -28.24 0.03
N ASN A 106 -12.93 -26.92 0.17
CA ASN A 106 -12.07 -25.98 -0.56
C ASN A 106 -10.60 -26.20 -0.21
N ILE A 107 -10.26 -26.38 1.06
CA ILE A 107 -8.87 -26.61 1.49
C ILE A 107 -8.36 -27.97 1.02
N GLN A 108 -9.20 -29.01 1.02
CA GLN A 108 -8.81 -30.33 0.49
C GLN A 108 -8.57 -30.29 -1.02
N GLN A 109 -9.39 -29.55 -1.77
CA GLN A 109 -9.16 -29.30 -3.20
C GLN A 109 -7.89 -28.50 -3.41
N GLU A 110 -7.71 -27.40 -2.69
CA GLU A 110 -6.49 -26.59 -2.74
C GLU A 110 -5.25 -27.41 -2.38
N SER A 111 -5.27 -28.24 -1.34
CA SER A 111 -4.12 -29.05 -0.91
C SER A 111 -3.71 -30.05 -2.00
N LYS A 112 -4.69 -30.71 -2.63
CA LYS A 112 -4.47 -31.61 -3.78
C LYS A 112 -3.89 -30.87 -4.98
N THR A 113 -4.31 -29.63 -5.24
CA THR A 113 -3.81 -28.81 -6.35
C THR A 113 -2.47 -28.12 -6.03
N GLN A 114 -2.26 -27.67 -4.78
CA GLN A 114 -1.08 -26.93 -4.35
C GLN A 114 0.14 -27.83 -4.11
N GLY A 115 -0.06 -29.10 -3.72
CA GLY A 115 0.99 -30.10 -3.69
C GLY A 115 1.67 -30.32 -5.05
N MET A 116 1.02 -29.88 -6.14
CA MET A 116 1.55 -29.93 -7.51
C MET A 116 2.15 -28.60 -8.00
N LEU A 117 2.08 -27.50 -7.23
CA LEU A 117 2.48 -26.15 -7.67
C LEU A 117 3.86 -25.76 -7.09
N SER A 118 4.90 -25.98 -7.89
CA SER A 118 6.27 -25.49 -7.68
C SER A 118 6.39 -23.98 -7.93
N TRP A 119 7.41 -23.33 -7.35
CA TRP A 119 7.77 -21.94 -7.68
C TRP A 119 8.01 -21.73 -9.18
N ALA A 120 8.44 -22.78 -9.88
CA ALA A 120 8.58 -22.77 -11.33
C ALA A 120 7.23 -22.63 -12.06
N ASP A 121 6.13 -23.13 -11.49
CA ASP A 121 4.81 -23.12 -12.13
C ASP A 121 4.18 -21.72 -12.17
N LEU A 122 4.61 -20.81 -11.26
CA LEU A 122 4.28 -19.39 -11.32
C LEU A 122 4.75 -18.75 -12.65
N PHE A 123 5.84 -19.28 -13.21
CA PHE A 123 6.42 -18.85 -14.48
C PHE A 123 6.07 -19.79 -15.65
N LYS A 124 5.17 -20.77 -15.48
CA LYS A 124 4.73 -21.64 -16.59
C LYS A 124 3.47 -21.12 -17.26
N THR A 125 2.44 -20.76 -16.48
CA THR A 125 1.15 -20.33 -17.06
C THR A 125 1.15 -18.84 -17.41
N GLN A 126 0.67 -18.51 -18.61
CA GLN A 126 0.62 -17.12 -19.10
C GLN A 126 -0.25 -16.21 -18.21
N ALA A 127 -1.30 -16.75 -17.60
CA ALA A 127 -2.15 -16.04 -16.65
C ALA A 127 -1.40 -15.65 -15.37
N PHE A 128 -0.65 -16.59 -14.77
CA PHE A 128 0.19 -16.30 -13.60
C PHE A 128 1.29 -15.29 -13.91
N LYS A 129 1.93 -15.38 -15.07
CA LYS A 129 2.91 -14.38 -15.53
C LYS A 129 2.31 -12.99 -15.63
N LYS A 130 1.13 -12.86 -16.24
CA LYS A 130 0.44 -11.57 -16.38
C LYS A 130 0.07 -10.99 -15.01
N ARG A 131 -0.48 -11.80 -14.10
CA ARG A 131 -0.81 -11.35 -12.74
C ARG A 131 0.43 -10.97 -11.93
N LEU A 132 1.50 -11.75 -12.01
CA LEU A 132 2.76 -11.46 -11.33
C LEU A 132 3.37 -10.17 -11.88
N PHE A 133 3.39 -9.99 -13.19
CA PHE A 133 3.88 -8.77 -13.84
C PHE A 133 3.06 -7.55 -13.42
N VAL A 134 1.73 -7.64 -13.47
CA VAL A 134 0.83 -6.57 -13.05
C VAL A 134 1.05 -6.21 -11.58
N GLY A 135 1.02 -7.19 -10.66
CA GLY A 135 1.24 -6.92 -9.24
C GLY A 135 2.63 -6.33 -8.95
N SER A 136 3.67 -6.90 -9.57
CA SER A 136 5.06 -6.46 -9.35
C SER A 136 5.30 -5.08 -9.91
N PHE A 137 4.72 -4.78 -11.07
CA PHE A 137 4.85 -3.48 -11.72
C PHE A 137 4.17 -2.38 -10.92
N VAL A 138 2.97 -2.61 -10.38
CA VAL A 138 2.29 -1.60 -9.54
C VAL A 138 3.17 -1.21 -8.34
N TRP A 139 3.77 -2.19 -7.67
CA TRP A 139 4.63 -1.91 -6.51
C TRP A 139 5.98 -1.29 -6.90
N ALA A 140 6.59 -1.74 -8.00
CA ALA A 140 7.78 -1.11 -8.54
C ALA A 140 7.50 0.36 -8.93
N ALA A 141 6.38 0.62 -9.60
CA ALA A 141 5.93 1.96 -9.97
C ALA A 141 5.62 2.82 -8.74
N ALA A 142 5.01 2.25 -7.70
CA ALA A 142 4.77 2.95 -6.43
C ALA A 142 6.07 3.38 -5.76
N MET A 143 7.14 2.57 -5.80
CA MET A 143 8.45 2.98 -5.26
C MET A 143 9.18 3.97 -6.17
N LEU A 144 9.16 3.72 -7.49
CA LEU A 144 9.70 4.62 -8.52
C LEU A 144 8.96 5.97 -8.61
N SER A 145 7.81 6.07 -7.94
CA SER A 145 7.06 7.32 -7.80
C SER A 145 7.82 8.37 -6.99
N GLY A 146 8.78 7.94 -6.16
CA GLY A 146 9.56 8.79 -5.27
C GLY A 146 8.98 8.91 -3.85
N ILE A 147 7.94 8.15 -3.50
CA ILE A 147 7.37 8.14 -2.14
C ILE A 147 8.43 7.84 -1.07
N SER A 148 9.28 6.82 -1.26
CA SER A 148 10.34 6.49 -0.29
C SER A 148 11.37 7.61 -0.17
N PHE A 149 11.75 8.22 -1.30
CA PHE A 149 12.67 9.36 -1.31
C PHE A 149 12.11 10.54 -0.50
N VAL A 150 10.86 10.93 -0.76
CA VAL A 150 10.18 11.98 -0.01
C VAL A 150 10.10 11.61 1.47
N GLN A 151 9.70 10.37 1.78
CA GLN A 151 9.52 9.92 3.16
C GLN A 151 10.81 10.05 3.99
N TYR A 152 11.95 9.63 3.44
CA TYR A 152 13.24 9.65 4.15
C TYR A 152 13.93 11.02 4.13
N TYR A 153 13.78 11.79 3.04
CA TYR A 153 14.54 13.02 2.82
C TYR A 153 13.70 14.29 2.91
N GLN A 154 12.41 14.24 3.24
CA GLN A 154 11.53 15.41 3.40
C GLN A 154 12.14 16.48 4.33
N THR A 155 12.69 16.10 5.48
CA THR A 155 13.27 17.04 6.44
C THR A 155 14.53 17.70 5.89
N ALA A 156 15.37 16.95 5.17
CA ALA A 156 16.53 17.48 4.48
C ALA A 156 16.14 18.43 3.34
N ILE A 157 15.06 18.12 2.60
CA ILE A 157 14.51 18.99 1.55
C ILE A 157 13.99 20.29 2.18
N TYR A 158 13.23 20.22 3.27
CA TYR A 158 12.71 21.41 3.94
C TYR A 158 13.83 22.26 4.58
N ALA A 159 14.86 21.61 5.14
CA ALA A 159 16.04 22.31 5.65
C ALA A 159 16.82 23.01 4.53
N ALA A 160 16.93 22.39 3.35
CA ALA A 160 17.54 23.02 2.18
C ALA A 160 16.79 24.28 1.71
N LEU A 161 15.48 24.40 2.02
CA LEU A 161 14.67 25.59 1.74
C LEU A 161 14.83 26.69 2.81
N GLN A 162 15.78 26.56 3.74
CA GLN A 162 16.01 27.51 4.82
C GLN A 162 14.85 27.68 5.82
N TYR A 163 14.02 26.64 6.00
CA TYR A 163 13.08 26.61 7.12
C TYR A 163 13.82 26.39 8.44
N ASP A 164 13.34 27.02 9.52
CA ASP A 164 13.86 26.78 10.86
C ASP A 164 13.64 25.31 11.29
N GLN A 165 14.49 24.78 12.16
CA GLN A 165 14.44 23.38 12.60
C GLN A 165 13.07 23.02 13.19
N ASN A 166 12.47 23.91 13.98
CA ASN A 166 11.12 23.70 14.52
C ASN A 166 10.05 23.68 13.43
N GLN A 167 10.20 24.49 12.39
CA GLN A 167 9.28 24.54 11.26
C GLN A 167 9.39 23.29 10.39
N VAL A 168 10.62 22.82 10.11
CA VAL A 168 10.88 21.58 9.37
C VAL A 168 10.20 20.38 10.04
N LEU A 169 10.35 20.25 11.36
CA LEU A 169 9.74 19.18 12.13
C LEU A 169 8.20 19.28 12.10
N LEU A 170 7.65 20.48 12.33
CA LEU A 170 6.20 20.70 12.26
C LEU A 170 5.60 20.35 10.89
N ILE A 171 6.25 20.73 9.79
CA ILE A 171 5.81 20.39 8.43
C ILE A 171 5.82 18.86 8.24
N SER A 172 6.83 18.17 8.76
CA SER A 172 6.90 16.70 8.69
C SER A 172 5.80 16.03 9.51
N GLY A 173 5.46 16.55 10.70
CA GLY A 173 4.32 16.09 11.49
C GLY A 173 2.99 16.28 10.76
N LEU A 174 2.79 17.44 10.11
CA LEU A 174 1.60 17.71 9.28
C LEU A 174 1.49 16.76 8.08
N TYR A 175 2.62 16.42 7.45
CA TYR A 175 2.67 15.41 6.40
C TYR A 175 2.20 14.04 6.91
N GLY A 176 2.61 13.65 8.13
CA GLY A 176 2.12 12.44 8.79
C GLY A 176 0.62 12.43 9.07
N SER A 177 0.03 13.59 9.39
CA SER A 177 -1.43 13.74 9.55
C SER A 177 -2.22 13.51 8.28
N LEU A 178 -1.60 13.70 7.11
CA LEU A 178 -2.28 13.47 5.85
C LEU A 178 -2.55 11.98 5.59
N ALA A 179 -1.69 11.07 6.07
CA ALA A 179 -1.85 9.65 5.83
C ALA A 179 -3.18 9.08 6.38
N PRO A 180 -3.57 9.32 7.66
CA PRO A 180 -4.90 8.93 8.14
C PRO A 180 -6.04 9.61 7.39
N VAL A 181 -5.94 10.91 7.10
CA VAL A 181 -6.99 11.68 6.42
C VAL A 181 -7.22 11.14 5.00
N ALA A 182 -6.14 10.91 4.25
CA ALA A 182 -6.17 10.29 2.93
C ALA A 182 -6.72 8.86 3.00
N CYS A 183 -6.34 8.08 4.02
CA CYS A 183 -6.91 6.75 4.23
C CYS A 183 -8.42 6.82 4.47
N PHE A 184 -8.92 7.75 5.29
CA PHE A 184 -10.36 7.94 5.49
C PHE A 184 -11.08 8.43 4.22
N ALA A 185 -10.50 9.38 3.49
CA ALA A 185 -11.04 9.84 2.22
C ALA A 185 -11.11 8.70 1.18
N SER A 186 -10.10 7.83 1.17
CA SER A 186 -10.05 6.69 0.25
C SER A 186 -11.27 5.77 0.36
N LEU A 187 -11.82 5.60 1.58
CA LEU A 187 -12.99 4.75 1.83
C LEU A 187 -14.23 5.21 1.07
N PHE A 188 -14.39 6.51 0.83
CA PHE A 188 -15.57 7.06 0.16
C PHE A 188 -15.41 7.22 -1.35
N PHE A 189 -14.17 7.42 -1.82
CA PHE A 189 -13.87 7.74 -3.21
C PHE A 189 -13.48 6.52 -4.06
N PHE A 190 -12.78 5.54 -3.49
CA PHE A 190 -12.23 4.43 -4.26
C PHE A 190 -13.32 3.50 -4.84
N ASP A 191 -14.44 3.34 -4.14
CA ASP A 191 -15.56 2.52 -4.65
C ASP A 191 -16.30 3.20 -5.81
N LYS A 192 -16.13 4.51 -5.98
CA LYS A 192 -16.81 5.31 -7.00
C LYS A 192 -15.99 5.54 -8.27
N VAL A 193 -14.66 5.38 -8.22
CA VAL A 193 -13.76 5.64 -9.36
C VAL A 193 -13.11 4.34 -9.83
N GLY A 194 -13.02 4.13 -11.15
CA GLY A 194 -12.40 2.92 -11.72
C GLY A 194 -10.91 2.81 -11.36
N ARG A 195 -10.42 1.59 -11.08
CA ARG A 195 -9.06 1.35 -10.56
C ARG A 195 -7.99 1.82 -11.55
N LYS A 196 -8.22 1.61 -12.85
CA LYS A 196 -7.33 2.10 -13.91
C LYS A 196 -7.26 3.62 -13.93
N LYS A 197 -8.42 4.28 -13.81
CA LYS A 197 -8.50 5.75 -13.81
C LYS A 197 -7.74 6.35 -12.63
N ILE A 198 -7.88 5.76 -11.44
CA ILE A 198 -7.14 6.18 -10.25
C ILE A 198 -5.64 6.10 -10.53
N LEU A 199 -5.11 4.93 -10.91
CA LEU A 199 -3.66 4.73 -11.16
C LEU A 199 -3.08 5.67 -12.22
N VAL A 200 -3.80 5.91 -13.32
CA VAL A 200 -3.36 6.82 -14.39
C VAL A 200 -3.42 8.27 -13.91
N SER A 201 -4.53 8.69 -13.30
CA SER A 201 -4.68 10.07 -12.80
C SER A 201 -3.66 10.39 -11.71
N SER A 202 -3.37 9.41 -10.86
CA SER A 202 -2.52 9.57 -9.71
C SER A 202 -1.04 9.63 -10.13
N ALA A 203 -0.60 8.75 -11.02
CA ALA A 203 0.74 8.82 -11.63
C ALA A 203 0.96 10.09 -12.48
N SER A 204 -0.07 10.53 -13.21
CA SER A 204 -0.01 11.75 -14.03
C SER A 204 0.06 13.01 -13.17
N LEU A 205 -0.78 13.10 -12.12
CA LEU A 205 -0.75 14.19 -11.15
C LEU A 205 0.61 14.25 -10.44
N LEU A 206 1.16 13.09 -10.07
CA LEU A 206 2.45 13.02 -9.41
C LEU A 206 3.59 13.49 -10.33
N SER A 207 3.57 13.10 -11.60
CA SER A 207 4.52 13.61 -12.61
C SER A 207 4.42 15.13 -12.75
N LEU A 208 3.20 15.69 -12.79
CA LEU A 208 2.97 17.13 -12.81
C LEU A 208 3.53 17.82 -11.55
N CYS A 209 3.26 17.26 -10.36
CA CYS A 209 3.78 17.77 -9.10
C CYS A 209 5.32 17.80 -9.11
N TYR A 210 6.00 16.72 -9.51
CA TYR A 210 7.46 16.72 -9.63
C TYR A 210 7.99 17.68 -10.69
N MET A 211 7.23 17.94 -11.76
CA MET A 211 7.59 18.96 -12.75
C MET A 211 7.54 20.36 -12.14
N VAL A 212 6.48 20.71 -11.41
CA VAL A 212 6.39 21.97 -10.68
C VAL A 212 7.53 22.09 -9.66
N MET A 213 7.80 21.02 -8.91
CA MET A 213 8.91 20.97 -7.94
C MET A 213 10.25 21.24 -8.60
N THR A 214 10.50 20.63 -9.77
CA THR A 214 11.74 20.81 -10.53
C THR A 214 11.89 22.24 -11.03
N ILE A 215 10.82 22.82 -11.57
CA ILE A 215 10.81 24.20 -12.06
C ILE A 215 11.10 25.18 -10.91
N ILE A 216 10.44 25.01 -9.77
CA ILE A 216 10.65 25.85 -8.58
C ILE A 216 12.09 25.70 -8.07
N ALA A 217 12.60 24.48 -7.94
CA ALA A 217 13.96 24.23 -7.48
C ALA A 217 15.04 24.76 -8.45
N ALA A 218 14.75 24.82 -9.75
CA ALA A 218 15.66 25.36 -10.75
C ALA A 218 15.60 26.90 -10.86
N THR A 219 14.42 27.51 -10.68
CA THR A 219 14.22 28.97 -10.80
C THR A 219 14.55 29.72 -9.53
N TYR A 220 14.31 29.12 -8.37
CA TYR A 220 14.63 29.66 -7.05
C TYR A 220 15.53 28.68 -6.30
N PRO A 221 16.80 28.52 -6.71
CA PRO A 221 17.74 27.73 -5.95
C PRO A 221 17.86 28.36 -4.56
N ALA A 222 17.62 27.56 -3.52
CA ALA A 222 17.78 28.01 -2.15
C ALA A 222 19.29 28.21 -1.86
N VAL A 223 19.79 29.40 -2.16
CA VAL A 223 21.14 29.83 -1.83
C VAL A 223 21.10 30.36 -0.41
N PRO A 224 21.97 29.89 0.51
CA PRO A 224 22.01 30.39 1.87
C PRO A 224 22.16 31.91 1.91
N GLY A 225 21.14 32.62 2.42
CA GLY A 225 21.18 34.08 2.62
C GLY A 225 20.49 34.94 1.55
N GLN A 226 19.82 34.34 0.57
CA GLN A 226 18.96 35.06 -0.41
C GLN A 226 17.47 34.83 -0.08
N PRO A 227 16.61 35.85 -0.19
CA PRO A 227 15.17 35.68 0.07
C PRO A 227 14.57 34.72 -0.96
N THR A 228 14.26 33.51 -0.52
CA THR A 228 13.55 32.53 -1.34
C THR A 228 12.05 32.85 -1.33
N ASN A 229 11.37 32.72 -2.48
CA ASN A 229 9.96 33.08 -2.60
C ASN A 229 9.08 32.15 -1.75
N ALA A 230 8.47 32.69 -0.68
CA ALA A 230 7.62 31.95 0.25
C ALA A 230 6.41 31.26 -0.43
N ALA A 231 5.90 31.82 -1.53
CA ALA A 231 4.83 31.20 -2.31
C ALA A 231 5.30 29.94 -3.06
N ALA A 232 6.54 29.97 -3.58
CA ALA A 232 7.14 28.83 -4.27
C ALA A 232 7.46 27.69 -3.29
N GLN A 233 7.90 28.01 -2.07
CA GLN A 233 8.10 27.02 -1.01
C GLN A 233 6.78 26.37 -0.55
N ARG A 234 5.69 27.13 -0.44
CA ARG A 234 4.36 26.58 -0.13
C ARG A 234 3.83 25.68 -1.26
N GLY A 235 4.07 26.04 -2.51
CA GLY A 235 3.72 25.20 -3.67
C GLY A 235 4.50 23.89 -3.72
N LEU A 236 5.79 23.92 -3.34
CA LEU A 236 6.64 22.75 -3.19
C LEU A 236 6.07 21.79 -2.13
N ILE A 237 5.74 22.33 -0.95
CA ILE A 237 5.15 21.56 0.15
C ILE A 237 3.81 20.96 -0.28
N ALA A 238 2.92 21.72 -0.92
CA ALA A 238 1.64 21.21 -1.42
C ALA A 238 1.80 20.01 -2.38
N CYS A 239 2.82 20.05 -3.25
CA CYS A 239 3.12 18.94 -4.18
C CYS A 239 3.66 17.70 -3.46
N VAL A 240 4.47 17.88 -2.41
CA VAL A 240 4.96 16.78 -1.56
C VAL A 240 3.83 16.12 -0.79
N PHE A 241 2.86 16.91 -0.33
CA PHE A 241 1.69 16.40 0.37
C PHE A 241 0.79 15.55 -0.54
N ALA A 242 0.76 15.76 -1.85
CA ALA A 242 -0.08 14.97 -2.77
C ALA A 242 0.43 13.53 -3.05
N VAL A 243 1.64 13.16 -2.62
CA VAL A 243 2.30 11.88 -2.98
C VAL A 243 1.71 10.62 -2.29
N PRO A 244 1.34 10.63 -0.99
CA PRO A 244 0.89 9.42 -0.28
C PRO A 244 -0.50 8.88 -0.69
N GLU A 245 -1.36 9.71 -1.27
CA GLU A 245 -2.79 9.42 -1.49
C GLU A 245 -3.05 8.49 -2.70
N VAL A 246 -2.01 8.13 -3.43
CA VAL A 246 -2.07 7.74 -4.85
C VAL A 246 -2.08 6.23 -5.08
N PHE A 247 -1.74 5.42 -4.06
CA PHE A 247 -1.56 3.96 -4.22
C PHE A 247 -2.16 3.14 -3.06
N THR A 248 -3.03 2.19 -3.39
CA THR A 248 -3.51 1.12 -2.48
C THR A 248 -3.48 -0.22 -3.21
N THR A 249 -3.00 -1.30 -2.59
CA THR A 249 -3.01 -2.63 -3.22
C THR A 249 -3.30 -3.76 -2.25
N GLU A 250 -3.90 -4.81 -2.79
CA GLU A 250 -4.23 -6.08 -2.13
C GLU A 250 -3.74 -7.22 -3.04
N LEU A 251 -3.01 -8.21 -2.52
CA LEU A 251 -2.50 -9.35 -3.31
C LEU A 251 -2.32 -10.65 -2.51
N ARG A 252 -2.59 -11.78 -3.18
CA ARG A 252 -2.54 -13.16 -2.63
C ARG A 252 -1.10 -13.61 -2.29
N ALA A 253 -0.98 -14.44 -1.24
CA ALA A 253 0.25 -14.71 -0.48
C ALA A 253 1.55 -15.05 -1.26
N LYS A 254 1.55 -15.99 -2.23
CA LYS A 254 2.79 -16.39 -2.95
C LYS A 254 3.27 -15.33 -3.95
N ALA A 255 2.35 -14.73 -4.69
CA ALA A 255 2.66 -13.59 -5.55
C ALA A 255 3.07 -12.37 -4.72
N ASN A 256 2.43 -12.18 -3.56
CA ASN A 256 2.76 -11.12 -2.61
C ASN A 256 4.22 -11.19 -2.15
N ALA A 257 4.78 -12.38 -1.88
CA ALA A 257 6.18 -12.51 -1.49
C ALA A 257 7.16 -11.95 -2.54
N ILE A 258 6.99 -12.30 -3.82
CA ILE A 258 7.84 -11.80 -4.92
C ILE A 258 7.67 -10.29 -5.10
N VAL A 259 6.41 -9.84 -5.06
CA VAL A 259 6.05 -8.42 -5.16
C VAL A 259 6.71 -7.61 -4.04
N GLN A 260 6.72 -8.13 -2.80
CA GLN A 260 7.36 -7.49 -1.65
C GLN A 260 8.88 -7.43 -1.79
N VAL A 261 9.52 -8.49 -2.33
CA VAL A 261 10.96 -8.45 -2.62
C VAL A 261 11.27 -7.34 -3.62
N ILE A 262 10.47 -7.19 -4.68
CA ILE A 262 10.64 -6.13 -5.68
C ILE A 262 10.44 -4.76 -5.05
N HIS A 263 9.38 -4.58 -4.26
CA HIS A 263 9.11 -3.37 -3.50
C HIS A 263 10.33 -2.95 -2.66
N TYR A 264 10.81 -3.80 -1.76
CA TYR A 264 11.94 -3.46 -0.90
C TYR A 264 13.25 -3.27 -1.66
N SER A 265 13.47 -4.04 -2.74
CA SER A 265 14.67 -3.89 -3.57
C SER A 265 14.72 -2.53 -4.28
N VAL A 266 13.61 -2.12 -4.91
CA VAL A 266 13.52 -0.80 -5.56
C VAL A 266 13.62 0.32 -4.52
N SER A 267 12.95 0.17 -3.38
CA SER A 267 13.04 1.14 -2.29
C SER A 267 14.46 1.30 -1.75
N LEU A 268 15.21 0.20 -1.61
CA LEU A 268 16.61 0.21 -1.16
C LEU A 268 17.48 0.98 -2.15
N VAL A 269 17.38 0.68 -3.44
CA VAL A 269 18.17 1.37 -4.48
C VAL A 269 17.89 2.86 -4.47
N ILE A 270 16.62 3.27 -4.45
CA ILE A 270 16.26 4.69 -4.39
C ILE A 270 16.83 5.33 -3.12
N THR A 271 16.65 4.71 -1.95
CA THR A 271 17.06 5.29 -0.66
C THR A 271 18.57 5.47 -0.57
N GLN A 272 19.36 4.52 -1.08
CA GLN A 272 20.82 4.57 -1.05
C GLN A 272 21.42 5.49 -2.14
N CYS A 273 20.78 5.58 -3.31
CA CYS A 273 21.25 6.46 -4.38
C CYS A 273 20.82 7.92 -4.21
N SER A 274 19.70 8.17 -3.52
CA SER A 274 19.17 9.52 -3.24
C SER A 274 20.18 10.52 -2.65
N PRO A 275 20.98 10.19 -1.61
CA PRO A 275 21.90 11.16 -1.01
C PRO A 275 23.05 11.52 -1.96
N ILE A 276 23.55 10.54 -2.73
CA ILE A 276 24.58 10.75 -3.76
C ILE A 276 24.04 11.68 -4.86
N ALA A 277 22.79 11.44 -5.30
CA ALA A 277 22.15 12.24 -6.31
C ALA A 277 21.81 13.67 -5.83
N LEU A 278 21.39 13.83 -4.58
CA LEU A 278 21.15 15.14 -3.96
C LEU A 278 22.43 15.97 -3.87
N GLN A 279 23.57 15.36 -3.54
CA GLN A 279 24.86 16.06 -3.50
C GLN A 279 25.35 16.48 -4.89
N ALA A 280 25.12 15.65 -5.92
CA ALA A 280 25.60 15.92 -7.26
C ALA A 280 24.70 16.88 -8.07
N ALA A 281 23.37 16.73 -7.98
CA ALA A 281 22.43 17.54 -8.74
C ALA A 281 21.00 17.52 -8.15
N VAL A 282 20.75 18.35 -7.13
CA VAL A 282 19.47 18.45 -6.40
C VAL A 282 18.24 18.48 -7.31
N TRP A 283 18.16 19.46 -8.22
CA TRP A 283 16.95 19.63 -9.05
C TRP A 283 16.87 18.65 -10.22
N LYS A 284 18.01 18.18 -10.75
CA LYS A 284 18.03 17.20 -11.86
C LYS A 284 17.56 15.83 -11.39
N TYR A 285 17.76 15.50 -10.10
CA TYR A 285 17.27 14.25 -9.54
C TYR A 285 15.73 14.14 -9.60
N TYR A 286 15.01 15.25 -9.42
CA TYR A 286 13.56 15.29 -9.56
C TYR A 286 13.07 14.92 -10.97
N ILE A 287 13.86 15.17 -12.01
CA ILE A 287 13.51 14.82 -13.40
C ILE A 287 13.37 13.30 -13.56
N MET A 288 14.18 12.51 -12.85
CA MET A 288 14.04 11.06 -12.86
C MET A 288 12.62 10.64 -12.44
N PHE A 289 12.09 11.24 -11.37
CA PHE A 289 10.73 10.96 -10.89
C PHE A 289 9.66 11.46 -11.86
N ILE A 290 9.88 12.55 -12.59
CA ILE A 290 8.95 12.99 -13.66
C ILE A 290 8.83 11.90 -14.72
N LEU A 291 9.98 11.41 -15.20
CA LEU A 291 10.05 10.42 -16.28
C LEU A 291 9.51 9.06 -15.85
N THR A 292 9.84 8.58 -14.65
CA THR A 292 9.33 7.29 -14.15
C THR A 292 7.83 7.32 -13.91
N ASN A 293 7.28 8.43 -13.38
CA ASN A 293 5.85 8.59 -13.18
C ASN A 293 5.09 8.74 -14.50
N ALA A 294 5.60 9.52 -15.47
CA ALA A 294 5.00 9.66 -16.79
C ALA A 294 5.00 8.32 -17.56
N TRP A 295 6.11 7.59 -17.48
CA TRP A 295 6.20 6.25 -18.06
C TRP A 295 5.22 5.27 -17.39
N SER A 296 5.14 5.28 -16.06
CA SER A 296 4.19 4.43 -15.32
C SER A 296 2.75 4.75 -15.68
N ALA A 297 2.39 6.03 -15.83
CA ALA A 297 1.06 6.46 -16.30
C ALA A 297 0.75 5.92 -17.70
N GLY A 298 1.74 5.97 -18.62
CA GLY A 298 1.62 5.37 -19.95
C GLY A 298 1.39 3.85 -19.88
N VAL A 299 2.14 3.14 -19.05
CA VAL A 299 1.99 1.69 -18.88
C VAL A 299 0.61 1.34 -18.30
N PHE A 300 0.14 2.07 -17.29
CA PHE A 300 -1.21 1.89 -16.73
C PHE A 300 -2.30 2.22 -17.76
N PHE A 301 -2.10 3.20 -18.62
CA PHE A 301 -3.08 3.54 -19.66
C PHE A 301 -3.20 2.44 -20.73
N PHE A 302 -2.07 1.91 -21.23
CA PHE A 302 -2.09 0.95 -22.34
C PHE A 302 -2.25 -0.51 -21.90
N PHE A 303 -1.56 -0.95 -20.84
CA PHE A 303 -1.44 -2.38 -20.51
C PHE A 303 -2.39 -2.86 -19.42
N TYR A 304 -3.00 -1.96 -18.64
CA TYR A 304 -3.86 -2.37 -17.53
C TYR A 304 -5.34 -2.44 -17.95
N PRO A 305 -6.00 -3.60 -17.71
CA PRO A 305 -7.44 -3.72 -17.89
C PRO A 305 -8.19 -3.03 -16.73
N GLU A 306 -9.38 -2.50 -17.00
CA GLU A 306 -10.28 -2.05 -15.95
C GLU A 306 -10.86 -3.26 -15.21
N THR A 307 -10.72 -3.26 -13.89
CA THR A 307 -11.12 -4.37 -13.00
C THR A 307 -12.33 -4.00 -12.13
N ARG A 308 -12.87 -2.78 -12.27
CA ARG A 308 -14.05 -2.35 -11.53
C ARG A 308 -15.28 -3.20 -11.85
N GLY A 309 -15.97 -3.63 -10.80
CA GLY A 309 -17.29 -4.29 -10.89
C GLY A 309 -17.23 -5.72 -11.44
N LYS A 310 -16.03 -6.29 -11.55
CA LYS A 310 -15.83 -7.67 -12.00
C LYS A 310 -15.62 -8.60 -10.81
N SER A 311 -16.24 -9.77 -10.86
CA SER A 311 -16.02 -10.82 -9.85
C SER A 311 -14.57 -11.34 -9.92
N LEU A 312 -14.09 -11.99 -8.86
CA LEU A 312 -12.77 -12.62 -8.85
C LEU A 312 -12.61 -13.63 -10.00
N GLU A 313 -13.70 -14.30 -10.36
CA GLU A 313 -13.76 -15.29 -11.45
C GLU A 313 -13.70 -14.62 -12.83
N GLU A 314 -14.38 -13.48 -13.01
CA GLU A 314 -14.31 -12.68 -14.24
C GLU A 314 -12.94 -12.00 -14.42
N VAL A 315 -12.27 -11.64 -13.31
CA VAL A 315 -10.88 -11.19 -13.33
C VAL A 315 -9.96 -12.34 -13.75
N ASP A 316 -10.24 -13.56 -13.28
CA ASP A 316 -9.48 -14.74 -13.68
C ASP A 316 -9.67 -15.08 -15.17
N GLU A 317 -10.84 -14.81 -15.75
CA GLU A 317 -11.10 -14.90 -17.19
C GLU A 317 -10.33 -13.85 -18.01
N ILE A 318 -10.24 -12.60 -17.53
CA ILE A 318 -9.42 -11.54 -18.17
C ILE A 318 -7.94 -11.94 -18.23
N PHE A 319 -7.44 -12.60 -17.19
CA PHE A 319 -6.06 -13.07 -17.13
C PHE A 319 -5.86 -14.42 -17.83
N GLY A 320 -6.94 -15.12 -18.18
CA GLY A 320 -6.94 -16.32 -19.03
C GLY A 320 -6.84 -17.65 -18.28
N ASP A 321 -7.29 -17.72 -17.02
CA ASP A 321 -7.13 -18.92 -16.18
C ASP A 321 -8.24 -19.98 -16.37
N VAL A 322 -9.50 -19.62 -16.67
CA VAL A 322 -10.60 -20.61 -16.91
C VAL A 322 -11.72 -20.01 -17.78
N LYS A 323 -12.26 -20.78 -18.75
CA LYS A 323 -13.60 -20.51 -19.34
C LYS A 323 -14.65 -21.00 -18.35
N THR A 324 -15.19 -20.12 -17.51
CA THR A 324 -16.28 -20.49 -16.60
C THR A 324 -17.61 -20.30 -17.32
N TYR A 325 -18.40 -21.37 -17.46
CA TYR A 325 -19.76 -21.28 -18.00
C TYR A 325 -20.65 -20.52 -17.02
N THR A 326 -20.93 -19.25 -17.29
CA THR A 326 -21.96 -18.49 -16.58
C THR A 326 -23.33 -19.03 -16.99
N SER A 327 -24.07 -19.66 -16.07
CA SER A 327 -25.49 -19.91 -16.31
C SER A 327 -26.21 -18.56 -16.25
N LYS A 328 -26.48 -17.95 -17.41
CA LYS A 328 -27.50 -16.91 -17.49
C LYS A 328 -28.82 -17.53 -17.04
N MET A 329 -29.27 -17.23 -15.82
CA MET A 329 -30.67 -17.46 -15.49
C MET A 329 -31.50 -16.58 -16.43
N PRO A 330 -32.52 -17.14 -17.13
CA PRO A 330 -33.39 -16.34 -17.96
C PRO A 330 -34.09 -15.30 -17.07
N SER A 331 -34.06 -14.05 -17.52
CA SER A 331 -34.84 -12.96 -16.94
C SER A 331 -36.30 -13.41 -16.86
N SER A 332 -36.81 -13.59 -15.65
CA SER A 332 -38.25 -13.64 -15.42
C SER A 332 -38.83 -12.30 -15.89
N GLN A 333 -39.72 -12.38 -16.88
CA GLN A 333 -40.63 -11.31 -17.27
C GLN A 333 -41.46 -10.85 -16.07
#